data_AF-A0A0C9Z9G5-F1
#
_entry.id   AF-A0A0C9Z9G5-F1
#
_cell.length_a   1.000
_cell.length_b   1.000
_cell.length_c   1.000
_cell.angle_alpha   90.00
_cell.angle_beta   90.00
_cell.angle_gamma   90.00
#
_symmetry.space_group_name_H-M   'P 1'
#
loop_
_entity.id
_entity.type
_entity.pdbx_description
1 polymer ?
#
loop_
_entity_poly.entity_id
_entity_poly.type
_entity_poly.pdbx_seq_one_letter_code
_entity_poly.pdbx_strand_id
1 'polypeptide(L)'
;MTPSVDSKLLAFGYTVKLMLPMVENGKEALGSMGNGAPLAAMVMQPCLMYEYFHQLFAQVTNPPIDPIRESIVMSLETYIGPKVSQNLLLSPILTIEEMNAMKNLKHAYPTWPSVTIDITFPKEGLPGYQLALQHVCSEATQAIEDGMKVIILPNRATGLTRVPLLALVACGGVHHHLVLQKMHAKVALMVEMCEAQEVHHLCVLIGYGTDAVCLWLMMETIHKIGQENLIKSSMTVDELTTHYHHSIDHGILEVMSKMGISTLQSYKGAQILSLHSEVVERCFIGTASCVQGTTFDLPALDAFELHECGWPTQETILPARMPESGEYH
;
A
#
# COMPACT_ATOMS: atom_id res chain seq x y z
N MET A 1 -3.63 0.65 27.72
CA MET A 1 -3.27 -0.77 27.67
C MET A 1 -2.95 -1.04 26.22
N THR A 2 -1.68 -1.30 25.92
CA THR A 2 -1.17 -1.38 24.56
C THR A 2 -1.55 -2.72 23.94
N PRO A 3 -1.90 -2.77 22.64
CA PRO A 3 -1.96 -4.04 21.94
C PRO A 3 -0.64 -4.78 22.21
N SER A 4 -0.73 -6.06 22.55
CA SER A 4 0.45 -6.90 22.69
C SER A 4 1.38 -6.66 21.48
N VAL A 5 2.67 -6.45 21.74
CA VAL A 5 3.63 -5.99 20.74
C VAL A 5 3.81 -7.08 19.69
N ASP A 6 2.99 -7.03 18.65
CA ASP A 6 3.09 -7.92 17.51
C ASP A 6 4.36 -7.54 16.74
N SER A 7 5.32 -8.47 16.65
CA SER A 7 6.57 -8.26 15.90
C SER A 7 6.31 -7.74 14.50
N LYS A 8 5.20 -8.12 13.86
CA LYS A 8 4.84 -7.62 12.53
C LYS A 8 4.48 -6.14 12.55
N LEU A 9 3.73 -5.67 13.55
CA LEU A 9 3.36 -4.26 13.65
C LEU A 9 4.60 -3.38 13.81
N LEU A 10 5.58 -3.83 14.61
CA LEU A 10 6.88 -3.15 14.72
C LEU A 10 7.67 -3.22 13.41
N ALA A 11 7.70 -4.37 12.75
CA ALA A 11 8.44 -4.59 11.50
C ALA A 11 7.96 -3.70 10.33
N PHE A 12 6.72 -3.21 10.41
CA PHE A 12 6.11 -2.35 9.38
C PHE A 12 5.89 -0.91 9.86
N GLY A 13 6.49 -0.52 10.99
CA GLY A 13 6.45 0.85 11.49
C GLY A 13 5.07 1.32 11.94
N TYR A 14 4.19 0.43 12.42
CA TYR A 14 2.85 0.81 12.84
C TYR A 14 2.84 1.76 14.03
N THR A 15 2.09 2.85 13.89
CA THR A 15 1.81 3.76 14.99
C THR A 15 0.32 3.80 15.32
N VAL A 16 0.02 3.81 16.62
CA VAL A 16 -1.38 3.77 17.11
C VAL A 16 -2.14 5.06 16.77
N LYS A 17 -1.44 6.20 16.71
CA LYS A 17 -2.07 7.54 16.59
C LYS A 17 -2.84 7.74 15.29
N LEU A 18 -2.33 7.18 14.18
CA LEU A 18 -2.92 7.36 12.85
C LEU A 18 -4.12 6.43 12.62
N MET A 19 -4.08 5.22 13.17
CA MET A 19 -5.11 4.20 12.98
C MET A 19 -6.40 4.50 13.74
N LEU A 20 -6.29 4.91 15.01
CA LEU A 20 -7.45 5.08 15.90
C LEU A 20 -8.58 5.97 15.35
N PRO A 21 -8.34 7.19 14.83
CA PRO A 21 -9.42 8.05 14.36
C PRO A 21 -10.19 7.46 13.16
N MET A 22 -9.50 6.73 12.28
CA MET A 22 -10.10 6.06 11.12
C MET A 22 -11.06 4.95 11.55
N VAL A 23 -10.68 4.22 12.60
CA VAL A 23 -11.46 3.10 13.13
C VAL A 23 -12.62 3.59 14.02
N GLU A 24 -12.40 4.59 14.88
CA GLU A 24 -13.43 5.10 15.80
C GLU A 24 -14.46 5.99 15.09
N ASN A 25 -14.01 6.91 14.22
CA ASN A 25 -14.86 7.98 13.66
C ASN A 25 -15.14 7.83 12.16
N GLY A 26 -14.52 6.86 11.49
CA GLY A 26 -14.66 6.68 10.03
C GLY A 26 -14.09 7.85 9.22
N LYS A 27 -13.12 8.59 9.80
CA LYS A 27 -12.47 9.77 9.19
C LYS A 27 -10.97 9.72 9.42
N GLU A 28 -10.22 10.27 8.47
CA GLU A 28 -8.77 10.41 8.60
C GLU A 28 -8.38 11.25 9.82
N ALA A 29 -7.18 11.02 10.34
CA ALA A 29 -6.62 11.79 11.43
C ALA A 29 -6.49 13.27 11.01
N LEU A 30 -7.13 14.17 11.76
CA LEU A 30 -7.01 15.60 11.52
C LEU A 30 -5.90 16.19 12.38
N GLY A 31 -5.03 16.93 11.70
CA GLY A 31 -3.86 17.58 12.25
C GLY A 31 -3.88 19.10 12.10
N SER A 32 -2.91 19.78 12.69
CA SER A 32 -2.73 21.23 12.55
C SER A 32 -1.27 21.62 12.69
N MET A 33 -0.93 22.79 12.15
CA MET A 33 0.44 23.28 11.89
C MET A 33 1.07 22.64 10.66
N GLY A 34 2.20 23.19 10.21
CA GLY A 34 2.95 22.62 9.08
C GLY A 34 3.81 21.44 9.55
N ASN A 35 4.09 20.51 8.64
CA ASN A 35 5.04 19.43 8.92
C ASN A 35 6.45 20.03 9.13
N GLY A 36 6.95 19.91 10.36
CA GLY A 36 8.30 20.34 10.74
C GLY A 36 9.37 19.24 10.59
N ALA A 37 8.99 18.05 10.15
CA ALA A 37 9.91 16.94 9.94
C ALA A 37 10.84 17.22 8.74
N PRO A 38 12.10 16.74 8.77
CA PRO A 38 12.97 16.75 7.60
C PRO A 38 12.36 15.92 6.45
N LEU A 39 12.83 16.16 5.23
CA LEU A 39 12.48 15.33 4.08
C LEU A 39 12.98 13.90 4.31
N ALA A 40 12.22 12.88 3.90
CA ALA A 40 12.53 11.47 4.13
C ALA A 40 13.99 11.10 3.76
N ALA A 41 14.51 11.65 2.65
CA ALA A 41 15.89 11.42 2.22
C ALA A 41 16.99 12.02 3.15
N MET A 42 16.62 12.84 4.13
CA MET A 42 17.50 13.49 5.11
C MET A 42 17.30 12.97 6.53
N VAL A 43 16.26 12.17 6.76
CA VAL A 43 15.95 11.58 8.07
C VAL A 43 16.95 10.46 8.34
N MET A 44 17.36 10.31 9.61
CA MET A 44 18.29 9.24 10.04
C MET A 44 17.55 7.99 10.51
N GLN A 45 16.28 8.15 10.88
CA GLN A 45 15.37 7.05 11.20
C GLN A 45 14.86 6.40 9.90
N PRO A 46 14.57 5.08 9.93
CA PRO A 46 14.02 4.40 8.76
C PRO A 46 12.61 4.90 8.46
N CYS A 47 12.40 5.30 7.21
CA CYS A 47 11.13 5.84 6.71
C CYS A 47 10.41 4.81 5.84
N LEU A 48 9.08 4.89 5.78
CA LEU A 48 8.35 4.10 4.79
C LEU A 48 8.59 4.66 3.38
N MET A 49 8.63 3.77 2.40
CA MET A 49 8.85 4.14 0.99
C MET A 49 7.85 5.18 0.47
N TYR A 50 6.65 5.21 1.03
CA TYR A 50 5.60 6.15 0.67
C TYR A 50 5.97 7.61 0.97
N GLU A 51 6.76 7.87 2.02
CA GLU A 51 7.17 9.23 2.43
C GLU A 51 8.11 9.92 1.42
N TYR A 52 8.71 9.15 0.52
CA TYR A 52 9.52 9.69 -0.58
C TYR A 52 8.65 10.30 -1.70
N PHE A 53 7.34 10.01 -1.71
CA PHE A 53 6.39 10.48 -2.72
C PHE A 53 5.58 11.66 -2.18
N HIS A 54 5.43 12.69 -2.99
CA HIS A 54 4.59 13.84 -2.68
C HIS A 54 3.40 13.87 -3.63
N GLN A 55 2.20 14.08 -3.09
CA GLN A 55 0.99 14.26 -3.89
C GLN A 55 1.08 15.57 -4.68
N LEU A 56 0.90 15.49 -5.99
CA LEU A 56 0.70 16.68 -6.81
C LEU A 56 -0.74 17.17 -6.64
N PHE A 57 -0.93 18.48 -6.78
CA PHE A 57 -2.25 19.10 -6.79
C PHE A 57 -2.34 20.08 -7.96
N ALA A 58 -3.57 20.24 -8.47
CA ALA A 58 -3.81 21.12 -9.59
C ALA A 58 -3.75 22.58 -9.13
N GLN A 59 -2.99 23.39 -9.86
CA GLN A 59 -2.95 24.83 -9.64
C GLN A 59 -3.20 25.55 -10.97
N VAL A 60 -4.27 26.34 -11.02
CA VAL A 60 -4.69 27.17 -12.17
C VAL A 60 -5.22 26.40 -13.38
N THR A 61 -4.55 25.34 -13.82
CA THR A 61 -4.82 24.67 -15.11
C THR A 61 -6.14 23.89 -15.15
N ASN A 62 -6.52 23.29 -14.03
CA ASN A 62 -7.73 22.50 -13.86
C ASN A 62 -8.26 22.76 -12.44
N PRO A 63 -9.56 23.07 -12.26
CA PRO A 63 -10.11 23.28 -10.94
C PRO A 63 -10.17 21.94 -10.18
N PRO A 64 -9.82 21.91 -8.89
CA PRO A 64 -10.10 20.74 -8.06
C PRO A 64 -11.61 20.54 -7.90
N ILE A 65 -12.02 19.31 -7.62
CA ILE A 65 -13.43 18.93 -7.38
C ILE A 65 -13.69 18.99 -5.86
N ASP A 66 -14.91 19.31 -5.44
CA ASP A 66 -15.31 19.16 -4.04
C ASP A 66 -15.77 17.70 -3.78
N PRO A 67 -14.98 16.88 -3.06
CA PRO A 67 -15.26 15.45 -2.92
C PRO A 67 -16.52 15.17 -2.08
N ILE A 68 -17.03 16.16 -1.34
CA ILE A 68 -18.23 16.02 -0.51
C ILE A 68 -19.45 16.51 -1.28
N ARG A 69 -19.39 17.76 -1.78
CA ARG A 69 -20.53 18.41 -2.45
C ARG A 69 -20.77 17.90 -3.87
N GLU A 70 -19.71 17.47 -4.54
CA GLU A 70 -19.75 16.94 -5.92
C GLU A 70 -19.47 15.43 -5.96
N SER A 71 -19.67 14.72 -4.84
CA SER A 71 -19.46 13.27 -4.74
C SER A 71 -20.17 12.45 -5.83
N ILE A 72 -21.31 12.93 -6.34
CA ILE A 72 -22.07 12.26 -7.40
C ILE A 72 -21.30 12.13 -8.73
N VAL A 73 -20.33 13.01 -9.01
CA VAL A 73 -19.51 12.91 -10.22
C VAL A 73 -18.26 12.06 -10.01
N MET A 74 -17.97 11.65 -8.77
CA MET A 74 -16.80 10.87 -8.42
C MET A 74 -17.12 9.38 -8.26
N SER A 75 -16.16 8.52 -8.58
CA SER A 75 -16.33 7.07 -8.43
C SER A 75 -15.00 6.36 -8.18
N LEU A 76 -15.03 5.44 -7.20
CA LEU A 76 -13.96 4.48 -6.93
C LEU A 76 -14.10 3.18 -7.74
N GLU A 77 -15.19 3.05 -8.50
CA GLU A 77 -15.45 1.87 -9.30
C GLU A 77 -14.34 1.65 -10.33
N THR A 78 -13.79 0.44 -10.34
CA THR A 78 -12.63 0.10 -11.16
C THR A 78 -12.82 -1.25 -11.83
N TYR A 79 -12.51 -1.29 -13.12
CA TYR A 79 -12.46 -2.55 -13.86
C TYR A 79 -11.09 -3.18 -13.69
N ILE A 80 -11.08 -4.47 -13.34
CA ILE A 80 -9.86 -5.24 -13.13
C ILE A 80 -9.61 -6.23 -14.27
N GLY A 81 -8.33 -6.48 -14.56
CA GLY A 81 -7.87 -7.50 -15.50
C GLY A 81 -8.17 -7.23 -16.98
N PRO A 82 -8.10 -8.26 -17.85
CA PRO A 82 -8.32 -8.08 -19.28
C PRO A 82 -9.70 -7.50 -19.55
N LYS A 83 -9.76 -6.47 -20.39
CA LYS A 83 -10.95 -5.63 -20.67
C LYS A 83 -12.18 -6.46 -21.05
N VAL A 84 -12.94 -6.89 -20.06
CA VAL A 84 -14.30 -7.42 -20.16
C VAL A 84 -15.16 -6.68 -19.15
N SER A 85 -16.37 -6.33 -19.56
CA SER A 85 -17.33 -5.48 -18.84
C SER A 85 -17.87 -6.06 -17.53
N GLN A 86 -17.39 -7.22 -17.09
CA GLN A 86 -17.98 -7.99 -15.99
C GLN A 86 -17.17 -7.98 -14.69
N ASN A 87 -15.98 -7.36 -14.65
CA ASN A 87 -15.10 -7.41 -13.47
C ASN A 87 -14.97 -6.03 -12.83
N LEU A 88 -16.08 -5.58 -12.24
CA LEU A 88 -16.18 -4.31 -11.55
C LEU A 88 -15.93 -4.51 -10.06
N LEU A 89 -14.95 -3.79 -9.51
CA LEU A 89 -14.82 -3.58 -8.07
C LEU A 89 -15.42 -2.22 -7.72
N LEU A 90 -16.17 -2.15 -6.63
CA LEU A 90 -16.78 -0.90 -6.16
C LEU A 90 -15.78 0.00 -5.40
N SER A 91 -14.81 -0.63 -4.73
CA SER A 91 -13.69 0.01 -4.05
C SER A 91 -12.40 -0.74 -4.40
N PRO A 92 -11.25 -0.05 -4.46
CA PRO A 92 -9.95 -0.71 -4.60
C PRO A 92 -9.54 -1.49 -3.34
N ILE A 93 -10.21 -1.28 -2.20
CA ILE A 93 -9.84 -1.89 -0.92
C ILE A 93 -10.65 -3.16 -0.70
N LEU A 94 -9.97 -4.29 -0.61
CA LEU A 94 -10.57 -5.60 -0.40
C LEU A 94 -10.44 -6.02 1.06
N THR A 95 -11.52 -6.58 1.59
CA THR A 95 -11.53 -7.33 2.84
C THR A 95 -10.68 -8.61 2.71
N ILE A 96 -10.32 -9.22 3.83
CA ILE A 96 -9.60 -10.50 3.85
C ILE A 96 -10.42 -11.59 3.14
N GLU A 97 -11.74 -11.58 3.33
CA GLU A 97 -12.65 -12.55 2.73
C GLU A 97 -12.71 -12.41 1.20
N GLU A 98 -12.85 -11.17 0.71
CA GLU A 98 -12.82 -10.88 -0.73
C GLU A 98 -11.47 -11.26 -1.34
N MET A 99 -10.34 -10.94 -0.69
CA MET A 99 -9.02 -11.33 -1.17
C MET A 99 -8.86 -12.86 -1.23
N ASN A 100 -9.37 -13.59 -0.22
CA ASN A 100 -9.37 -15.05 -0.23
C ASN A 100 -10.29 -15.63 -1.33
N ALA A 101 -11.39 -14.95 -1.65
CA ALA A 101 -12.23 -15.31 -2.78
C ALA A 101 -11.46 -15.09 -4.11
N MET A 102 -10.70 -14.00 -4.25
CA MET A 102 -9.86 -13.73 -5.42
C MET A 102 -8.75 -14.78 -5.61
N LYS A 103 -8.14 -15.28 -4.51
CA LYS A 103 -7.17 -16.40 -4.57
C LYS A 103 -7.79 -17.73 -5.05
N ASN A 104 -9.08 -17.91 -4.82
CA ASN A 104 -9.82 -19.13 -5.16
C ASN A 104 -10.75 -18.94 -6.37
N LEU A 105 -10.56 -17.87 -7.13
CA LEU A 105 -11.49 -17.41 -8.16
C LEU A 105 -11.76 -18.46 -9.23
N LYS A 106 -10.78 -19.32 -9.54
CA LYS A 106 -10.91 -20.46 -10.46
C LYS A 106 -12.09 -21.39 -10.17
N HIS A 107 -12.52 -21.48 -8.90
CA HIS A 107 -13.63 -22.34 -8.49
C HIS A 107 -14.99 -21.78 -8.93
N ALA A 108 -15.17 -20.46 -8.86
CA ALA A 108 -16.39 -19.79 -9.30
C ALA A 108 -16.33 -19.43 -10.80
N TYR A 109 -15.16 -19.01 -11.28
CA TYR A 109 -14.91 -18.56 -12.65
C TYR A 109 -13.70 -19.29 -13.23
N PRO A 110 -13.88 -20.45 -13.88
CA PRO A 110 -12.78 -21.24 -14.44
C PRO A 110 -11.92 -20.51 -15.47
N THR A 111 -12.46 -19.48 -16.12
CA THR A 111 -11.76 -18.64 -17.10
C THR A 111 -10.84 -17.59 -16.46
N TRP A 112 -10.90 -17.45 -15.13
CA TRP A 112 -10.20 -16.43 -14.34
C TRP A 112 -9.33 -17.07 -13.23
N PRO A 113 -8.30 -17.84 -13.60
CA PRO A 113 -7.36 -18.36 -12.63
C PRO A 113 -6.49 -17.24 -12.05
N SER A 114 -6.21 -17.34 -10.75
CA SER A 114 -5.35 -16.44 -10.00
C SER A 114 -4.10 -17.15 -9.51
N VAL A 115 -2.98 -16.43 -9.48
CA VAL A 115 -1.71 -16.88 -8.92
C VAL A 115 -1.30 -15.97 -7.79
N THR A 116 -0.58 -16.53 -6.82
CA THR A 116 0.00 -15.80 -5.71
C THR A 116 1.51 -15.86 -5.83
N ILE A 117 2.17 -14.70 -5.91
CA ILE A 117 3.62 -14.57 -6.03
C ILE A 117 4.15 -13.94 -4.75
N ASP A 118 4.82 -14.71 -3.91
CA ASP A 118 5.35 -14.25 -2.64
C ASP A 118 6.39 -13.14 -2.87
N ILE A 119 6.15 -11.97 -2.28
CA ILE A 119 7.05 -10.81 -2.35
C ILE A 119 7.98 -10.74 -1.13
N THR A 120 8.23 -11.87 -0.47
CA THR A 120 9.25 -11.98 0.59
C THR A 120 10.45 -12.78 0.12
N PHE A 121 11.62 -12.53 0.71
CA PHE A 121 12.85 -13.22 0.34
C PHE A 121 13.72 -13.50 1.59
N PRO A 122 14.64 -14.47 1.53
CA PRO A 122 15.56 -14.74 2.64
C PRO A 122 16.38 -13.51 3.00
N LYS A 123 16.71 -13.34 4.29
CA LYS A 123 17.53 -12.22 4.80
C LYS A 123 18.99 -12.31 4.32
N GLU A 124 19.23 -11.95 3.05
CA GLU A 124 20.52 -12.05 2.35
C GLU A 124 21.12 -10.68 2.01
N GLY A 125 20.59 -9.59 2.59
CA GLY A 125 21.04 -8.22 2.39
C GLY A 125 20.63 -7.61 1.04
N LEU A 126 21.23 -6.47 0.69
CA LEU A 126 20.88 -5.68 -0.51
C LEU A 126 20.92 -6.46 -1.84
N PRO A 127 21.92 -7.34 -2.11
CA PRO A 127 21.91 -8.12 -3.35
C PRO A 127 20.67 -9.03 -3.46
N GLY A 128 20.25 -9.61 -2.34
CA GLY A 128 19.04 -10.44 -2.27
C GLY A 128 17.77 -9.65 -2.59
N TYR A 129 17.70 -8.38 -2.18
CA TYR A 129 16.56 -7.50 -2.46
C TYR A 129 16.39 -7.23 -3.97
N GLN A 130 17.49 -6.92 -4.67
CA GLN A 130 17.47 -6.73 -6.13
C GLN A 130 17.12 -8.01 -6.89
N LEU A 131 17.69 -9.15 -6.48
CA LEU A 131 17.37 -10.45 -7.08
C LEU A 131 15.91 -10.82 -6.85
N ALA A 132 15.38 -10.62 -5.64
CA ALA A 132 13.99 -10.90 -5.32
C ALA A 132 13.03 -10.10 -6.23
N LEU A 133 13.31 -8.81 -6.47
CA LEU A 133 12.52 -8.02 -7.41
C LEU A 133 12.55 -8.60 -8.84
N GLN A 134 13.72 -9.05 -9.29
CA GLN A 134 13.86 -9.68 -10.61
C GLN A 134 13.08 -11.00 -10.70
N HIS A 135 13.13 -11.81 -9.64
CA HIS A 135 12.37 -13.06 -9.54
C HIS A 135 10.87 -12.79 -9.63
N VAL A 136 10.36 -11.83 -8.85
CA VAL A 136 8.92 -11.46 -8.89
C VAL A 136 8.50 -10.98 -10.27
N CYS A 137 9.31 -10.15 -10.96
CA CYS A 137 9.01 -9.72 -12.34
C CYS A 137 8.99 -10.90 -13.34
N SER A 138 9.92 -11.84 -13.19
CA SER A 138 10.01 -13.03 -14.04
C SER A 138 8.84 -13.98 -13.80
N GLU A 139 8.48 -14.24 -12.53
CA GLU A 139 7.32 -15.06 -12.17
C GLU A 139 6.01 -14.43 -12.65
N ALA A 140 5.88 -13.10 -12.56
CA ALA A 140 4.73 -12.39 -13.09
C ALA A 140 4.60 -12.54 -14.62
N THR A 141 5.73 -12.56 -15.33
CA THR A 141 5.76 -12.82 -16.78
C THR A 141 5.32 -14.25 -17.09
N GLN A 142 5.92 -15.22 -16.41
CA GLN A 142 5.60 -16.63 -16.59
C GLN A 142 4.13 -16.92 -16.28
N ALA A 143 3.58 -16.33 -15.20
CA ALA A 143 2.18 -16.48 -14.85
C ALA A 143 1.22 -16.02 -15.96
N ILE A 144 1.55 -14.93 -16.66
CA ILE A 144 0.73 -14.44 -17.77
C ILE A 144 0.83 -15.37 -18.97
N GLU A 145 2.02 -15.92 -19.24
CA GLU A 145 2.24 -16.92 -20.29
C GLU A 145 1.49 -18.23 -20.01
N ASP A 146 1.43 -18.64 -18.74
CA ASP A 146 0.66 -19.79 -18.24
C ASP A 146 -0.87 -19.54 -18.27
N GLY A 147 -1.29 -18.34 -18.66
CA GLY A 147 -2.69 -17.98 -18.87
C GLY A 147 -3.39 -17.40 -17.64
N MET A 148 -2.66 -17.08 -16.57
CA MET A 148 -3.22 -16.50 -15.35
C MET A 148 -3.80 -15.11 -15.62
N LYS A 149 -4.94 -14.80 -14.98
CA LYS A 149 -5.68 -13.55 -15.18
C LYS A 149 -5.61 -12.60 -14.00
N VAL A 150 -5.22 -13.10 -12.83
CA VAL A 150 -5.02 -12.32 -11.62
C VAL A 150 -3.69 -12.71 -11.00
N ILE A 151 -2.85 -11.72 -10.72
CA ILE A 151 -1.62 -11.87 -9.95
C ILE A 151 -1.83 -11.19 -8.61
N ILE A 152 -1.58 -11.91 -7.53
CA ILE A 152 -1.66 -11.41 -6.16
C ILE A 152 -0.25 -11.41 -5.57
N LEU A 153 0.20 -10.26 -5.07
CA LEU A 153 1.50 -10.06 -4.45
C LEU A 153 1.37 -9.96 -2.92
N PRO A 154 1.46 -11.07 -2.16
CA PRO A 154 1.42 -11.02 -0.71
C PRO A 154 2.79 -10.89 -0.05
N ASN A 155 2.87 -10.10 1.02
CA ASN A 155 4.04 -10.07 1.92
C ASN A 155 3.83 -10.90 3.21
N ARG A 156 2.88 -11.85 3.20
CA ARG A 156 2.41 -12.58 4.40
C ARG A 156 3.46 -13.48 5.06
N ALA A 157 4.44 -13.96 4.29
CA ALA A 157 5.52 -14.83 4.76
C ALA A 157 6.64 -14.07 5.50
N THR A 158 6.46 -12.77 5.75
CA THR A 158 7.38 -11.96 6.55
C THR A 158 7.53 -12.52 7.96
N GLY A 159 8.78 -12.72 8.37
CA GLY A 159 9.12 -13.38 9.63
C GLY A 159 10.59 -13.24 9.98
N LEU A 160 11.06 -13.95 11.01
CA LEU A 160 12.43 -13.88 11.52
C LEU A 160 13.51 -14.03 10.43
N THR A 161 13.30 -14.91 9.45
CA THR A 161 14.28 -15.24 8.42
C THR A 161 13.95 -14.68 7.03
N ARG A 162 12.77 -14.05 6.87
CA ARG A 162 12.27 -13.55 5.58
C ARG A 162 11.90 -12.08 5.68
N VAL A 163 12.49 -11.29 4.80
CA VAL A 163 12.28 -9.84 4.69
C VAL A 163 11.30 -9.58 3.54
N PRO A 164 10.34 -8.65 3.69
CA PRO A 164 9.46 -8.26 2.61
C PRO A 164 10.20 -7.39 1.60
N LEU A 165 9.94 -7.59 0.30
CA LEU A 165 10.04 -6.50 -0.66
C LEU A 165 8.95 -5.48 -0.31
N LEU A 166 9.31 -4.20 -0.32
CA LEU A 166 8.35 -3.13 -0.15
C LEU A 166 7.24 -3.29 -1.19
N ALA A 167 5.98 -3.29 -0.73
CA ALA A 167 4.83 -3.60 -1.58
C ALA A 167 4.76 -2.67 -2.80
N LEU A 168 5.09 -1.40 -2.59
CA LEU A 168 5.17 -0.39 -3.65
C LEU A 168 6.27 -0.69 -4.68
N VAL A 169 7.44 -1.15 -4.24
CA VAL A 169 8.57 -1.50 -5.13
C VAL A 169 8.23 -2.73 -5.96
N ALA A 170 7.65 -3.75 -5.33
CA ALA A 170 7.22 -4.96 -6.03
C ALA A 170 6.13 -4.63 -7.06
N CYS A 171 5.11 -3.85 -6.67
CA CYS A 171 4.06 -3.42 -7.59
C CYS A 171 4.60 -2.58 -8.74
N GLY A 172 5.33 -1.49 -8.46
CA GLY A 172 5.86 -0.59 -9.49
C GLY A 172 6.80 -1.32 -10.46
N GLY A 173 7.65 -2.21 -9.94
CA GLY A 173 8.54 -3.05 -10.74
C GLY A 173 7.79 -4.00 -11.66
N VAL A 174 6.80 -4.74 -11.14
CA VAL A 174 5.96 -5.63 -11.96
C VAL A 174 5.14 -4.83 -12.96
N HIS A 175 4.50 -3.75 -12.53
CA HIS A 175 3.69 -2.88 -13.38
C HIS A 175 4.48 -2.39 -14.60
N HIS A 176 5.64 -1.76 -14.39
CA HIS A 176 6.46 -1.26 -15.50
C HIS A 176 7.10 -2.36 -16.33
N HIS A 177 7.56 -3.45 -15.71
CA HIS A 177 8.06 -4.60 -16.44
C HIS A 177 7.00 -5.16 -17.40
N LEU A 178 5.76 -5.32 -16.93
CA LEU A 178 4.64 -5.81 -17.75
C LEU A 178 4.17 -4.79 -18.78
N VAL A 179 4.26 -3.48 -18.51
CA VAL A 179 3.95 -2.43 -19.48
C VAL A 179 4.96 -2.44 -20.64
N LEU A 180 6.26 -2.55 -20.34
CA LEU A 180 7.32 -2.65 -21.34
C LEU A 180 7.16 -3.88 -22.24
N GLN A 181 6.73 -5.01 -21.66
CA GLN A 181 6.43 -6.25 -22.39
C GLN A 181 5.04 -6.25 -23.05
N LYS A 182 4.23 -5.19 -22.91
CA LYS A 182 2.85 -5.07 -23.43
C LYS A 182 1.91 -6.17 -22.91
N MET A 183 2.15 -6.64 -21.69
CA MET A 183 1.39 -7.72 -21.05
C MET A 183 0.45 -7.24 -19.94
N HIS A 184 0.66 -6.03 -19.41
CA HIS A 184 -0.15 -5.49 -18.30
C HIS A 184 -1.67 -5.56 -18.54
N ALA A 185 -2.12 -5.27 -19.76
CA ALA A 185 -3.55 -5.31 -20.11
C ALA A 185 -4.18 -6.72 -20.08
N LYS A 186 -3.40 -7.80 -19.85
CA LYS A 186 -3.87 -9.19 -19.85
C LYS A 186 -4.19 -9.71 -18.45
N VAL A 187 -3.83 -8.97 -17.39
CA VAL A 187 -3.83 -9.45 -16.01
C VAL A 187 -4.33 -8.36 -15.06
N ALA A 188 -4.95 -8.77 -13.95
CA ALA A 188 -5.24 -7.91 -12.82
C ALA A 188 -4.09 -8.01 -11.80
N LEU A 189 -3.58 -6.88 -11.32
CA LEU A 189 -2.51 -6.83 -10.33
C LEU A 189 -3.08 -6.44 -8.96
N MET A 190 -3.03 -7.36 -8.00
CA MET A 190 -3.52 -7.16 -6.65
C MET A 190 -2.39 -7.29 -5.63
N VAL A 191 -2.51 -6.59 -4.51
CA VAL A 191 -1.49 -6.58 -3.47
C VAL A 191 -2.12 -6.92 -2.13
N GLU A 192 -1.52 -7.86 -1.39
CA GLU A 192 -1.88 -8.18 0.00
C GLU A 192 -0.71 -7.76 0.89
N MET A 193 -0.89 -6.66 1.62
CA MET A 193 0.22 -5.95 2.25
C MET A 193 -0.02 -5.63 3.71
N CYS A 194 1.10 -5.36 4.38
CA CYS A 194 1.16 -4.91 5.75
C CYS A 194 1.56 -3.44 5.90
N GLU A 195 2.11 -2.78 4.89
CA GLU A 195 2.83 -1.52 5.11
C GLU A 195 1.94 -0.26 5.16
N ALA A 196 0.70 -0.33 4.64
CA ALA A 196 -0.15 0.85 4.58
C ALA A 196 -0.87 1.11 5.89
N GLN A 197 -0.80 2.36 6.30
CA GLN A 197 -1.43 2.91 7.49
C GLN A 197 -2.27 4.13 7.13
N GLU A 198 -1.79 4.91 6.17
CA GLU A 198 -2.42 6.14 5.72
C GLU A 198 -3.05 6.01 4.33
N VAL A 199 -3.99 6.92 4.05
CA VAL A 199 -4.60 7.09 2.72
C VAL A 199 -3.54 7.33 1.66
N HIS A 200 -2.51 8.12 2.00
CA HIS A 200 -1.40 8.42 1.08
C HIS A 200 -0.73 7.14 0.55
N HIS A 201 -0.49 6.14 1.40
CA HIS A 201 0.21 4.91 1.01
C HIS A 201 -0.57 4.14 -0.07
N LEU A 202 -1.90 4.12 0.06
CA LEU A 202 -2.79 3.50 -0.90
C LEU A 202 -2.89 4.28 -2.20
N CYS A 203 -3.01 5.61 -2.12
CA CYS A 203 -3.01 6.47 -3.30
C CYS A 203 -1.74 6.29 -4.13
N VAL A 204 -0.57 6.21 -3.47
CA VAL A 204 0.70 5.94 -4.14
C VAL A 204 0.65 4.58 -4.84
N LEU A 205 0.25 3.52 -4.14
CA LEU A 205 0.21 2.17 -4.67
C LEU A 205 -0.74 2.02 -5.88
N ILE A 206 -1.94 2.61 -5.81
CA ILE A 206 -2.91 2.63 -6.91
C ILE A 206 -2.39 3.47 -8.08
N GLY A 207 -1.75 4.61 -7.78
CA GLY A 207 -1.10 5.47 -8.76
C GLY A 207 -0.02 4.77 -9.59
N TYR A 208 0.60 3.72 -9.03
CA TYR A 208 1.58 2.85 -9.70
C TYR A 208 1.01 1.53 -10.24
N GLY A 209 -0.31 1.47 -10.44
CA GLY A 209 -0.92 0.45 -11.29
C GLY A 209 -1.47 -0.77 -10.56
N THR A 210 -1.62 -0.74 -9.23
CA THR A 210 -2.39 -1.75 -8.51
C THR A 210 -3.88 -1.61 -8.83
N ASP A 211 -4.55 -2.73 -9.09
CA ASP A 211 -5.99 -2.80 -9.31
C ASP A 211 -6.78 -2.90 -8.00
N ALA A 212 -6.27 -3.66 -7.03
CA ALA A 212 -6.91 -3.84 -5.73
C ALA A 212 -5.90 -4.14 -4.61
N VAL A 213 -6.19 -3.70 -3.39
CA VAL A 213 -5.31 -3.79 -2.23
C VAL A 213 -6.06 -4.44 -1.07
N CYS A 214 -5.44 -5.41 -0.40
CA CYS A 214 -5.92 -5.96 0.87
C CYS A 214 -4.93 -5.64 1.99
N LEU A 215 -5.40 -4.91 2.99
CA LEU A 215 -4.63 -4.51 4.17
C LEU A 215 -4.81 -5.51 5.31
N TRP A 216 -4.36 -6.75 5.09
CA TRP A 216 -4.66 -7.85 5.99
C TRP A 216 -4.17 -7.62 7.44
N LEU A 217 -2.98 -7.02 7.62
CA LEU A 217 -2.44 -6.75 8.96
C LEU A 217 -3.25 -5.66 9.69
N MET A 218 -3.71 -4.64 8.97
CA MET A 218 -4.59 -3.61 9.51
C MET A 218 -5.93 -4.22 9.94
N MET A 219 -6.54 -5.03 9.08
CA MET A 219 -7.82 -5.69 9.37
C MET A 219 -7.72 -6.65 10.57
N GLU A 220 -6.63 -7.44 10.65
CA GLU A 220 -6.36 -8.27 11.84
C GLU A 220 -6.18 -7.42 13.10
N THR A 221 -5.55 -6.26 12.98
CA THR A 221 -5.34 -5.34 14.12
C THR A 221 -6.64 -4.72 14.58
N ILE A 222 -7.51 -4.29 13.67
CA ILE A 222 -8.86 -3.80 13.98
C ILE A 222 -9.67 -4.89 14.69
N HIS A 223 -9.59 -6.13 14.20
CA HIS A 223 -10.26 -7.28 14.82
C HIS A 223 -9.77 -7.52 16.26
N LYS A 224 -8.46 -7.48 16.50
CA LYS A 224 -7.87 -7.58 17.85
C LYS A 224 -8.33 -6.44 18.76
N ILE A 225 -8.26 -5.20 18.28
CA ILE A 225 -8.69 -4.00 19.02
C ILE A 225 -10.15 -4.09 19.44
N GLY A 226 -11.03 -4.56 18.55
CA GLY A 226 -12.45 -4.75 18.82
C GLY A 226 -12.72 -5.87 19.83
N GLN A 227 -12.05 -7.02 19.70
CA GLN A 227 -12.19 -8.13 20.66
C GLN A 227 -11.72 -7.77 22.07
N GLU A 228 -10.62 -7.01 22.18
CA GLU A 228 -10.03 -6.58 23.45
C GLU A 228 -10.75 -5.36 24.06
N ASN A 229 -11.77 -4.79 23.38
CA ASN A 229 -12.49 -3.57 23.79
C ASN A 229 -11.54 -2.41 24.13
N LEU A 230 -10.49 -2.22 23.32
CA LEU A 230 -9.50 -1.16 23.54
C LEU A 230 -10.01 0.23 23.12
N ILE A 231 -11.13 0.27 22.40
CA ILE A 231 -11.82 1.48 21.94
C ILE A 231 -12.89 1.89 22.95
N LYS A 232 -13.09 3.20 23.12
CA LYS A 232 -14.08 3.75 24.08
C LYS A 232 -15.53 3.56 23.63
N SER A 233 -15.78 3.43 22.32
CA SER A 233 -17.09 3.21 21.75
C SER A 233 -17.48 1.72 21.83
N SER A 234 -18.75 1.44 22.15
CA SER A 234 -19.34 0.09 22.17
C SER A 234 -19.69 -0.38 20.75
N MET A 235 -18.73 -0.31 19.83
CA MET A 235 -18.92 -0.70 18.43
C MET A 235 -18.54 -2.16 18.22
N THR A 236 -19.23 -2.81 17.30
CA THR A 236 -18.92 -4.18 16.86
C THR A 236 -17.72 -4.18 15.91
N VAL A 237 -17.03 -5.31 15.77
CA VAL A 237 -15.87 -5.43 14.86
C VAL A 237 -16.22 -5.09 13.40
N ASP A 238 -17.44 -5.44 12.98
CA ASP A 238 -17.92 -5.17 11.62
C ASP A 238 -18.14 -3.65 11.41
N GLU A 239 -18.66 -2.95 12.42
CA GLU A 239 -18.79 -1.48 12.39
C GLU A 239 -17.42 -0.80 12.32
N LEU A 240 -16.45 -1.26 13.12
CA LEU A 240 -15.08 -0.74 13.09
C LEU A 240 -14.41 -0.93 11.73
N THR A 241 -14.61 -2.10 11.12
CA THR A 241 -14.08 -2.41 9.77
C THR A 241 -14.76 -1.55 8.71
N THR A 242 -16.07 -1.34 8.83
CA THR A 242 -16.84 -0.48 7.91
C THR A 242 -16.41 0.99 8.01
N HIS A 243 -16.18 1.50 9.22
CA HIS A 243 -15.63 2.83 9.44
C HIS A 243 -14.26 3.00 8.80
N TYR A 244 -13.37 2.01 9.00
CA TYR A 244 -12.06 2.04 8.40
C TYR A 244 -12.14 2.09 6.87
N HIS A 245 -12.90 1.19 6.24
CA HIS A 245 -13.12 1.19 4.79
C HIS A 245 -13.68 2.52 4.29
N HIS A 246 -14.71 3.04 4.95
CA HIS A 246 -15.30 4.34 4.61
C HIS A 246 -14.29 5.49 4.70
N SER A 247 -13.45 5.49 5.73
CA SER A 247 -12.42 6.53 5.91
C SER A 247 -11.38 6.51 4.79
N ILE A 248 -10.99 5.32 4.34
CA ILE A 248 -10.01 5.12 3.27
C ILE A 248 -10.61 5.52 1.93
N ASP A 249 -11.82 5.05 1.62
CA ASP A 249 -12.52 5.39 0.37
C ASP A 249 -12.73 6.91 0.26
N HIS A 250 -13.18 7.56 1.34
CA HIS A 250 -13.32 9.01 1.38
C HIS A 250 -11.98 9.72 1.20
N GLY A 251 -10.92 9.26 1.88
CA GLY A 251 -9.59 9.82 1.73
C GLY A 251 -9.05 9.71 0.29
N ILE A 252 -9.26 8.57 -0.37
CA ILE A 252 -8.85 8.40 -1.77
C ILE A 252 -9.59 9.40 -2.68
N LEU A 253 -10.89 9.58 -2.47
CA LEU A 253 -11.69 10.58 -3.19
C LEU A 253 -11.15 12.01 -2.94
N GLU A 254 -10.79 12.35 -1.71
CA GLU A 254 -10.17 13.65 -1.39
C GLU A 254 -8.84 13.86 -2.10
N VAL A 255 -7.99 12.83 -2.19
CA VAL A 255 -6.71 12.95 -2.90
C VAL A 255 -6.92 13.11 -4.40
N MET A 256 -7.84 12.34 -4.99
CA MET A 256 -8.19 12.45 -6.42
C MET A 256 -8.75 13.83 -6.77
N SER A 257 -9.57 14.40 -5.87
CA SER A 257 -10.23 15.67 -6.10
C SER A 257 -9.26 16.85 -6.16
N LYS A 258 -8.11 16.79 -5.45
CA LYS A 258 -7.02 17.79 -5.51
C LYS A 258 -6.47 17.99 -6.93
N MET A 259 -6.54 16.96 -7.77
CA MET A 259 -6.12 16.99 -9.17
C MET A 259 -7.29 17.11 -10.14
N GLY A 260 -8.51 17.27 -9.64
CA GLY A 260 -9.73 17.32 -10.45
C GLY A 260 -10.05 15.99 -11.15
N ILE A 261 -9.62 14.86 -10.58
CA ILE A 261 -9.91 13.53 -11.13
C ILE A 261 -11.17 12.98 -10.50
N SER A 262 -12.11 12.58 -11.35
CA SER A 262 -13.40 12.04 -10.92
C SER A 262 -13.43 10.51 -10.81
N THR A 263 -12.65 9.79 -11.61
CA THR A 263 -12.72 8.31 -11.66
C THR A 263 -11.41 7.65 -11.28
N LEU A 264 -11.48 6.63 -10.42
CA LEU A 264 -10.29 5.89 -9.97
C LEU A 264 -9.57 5.19 -11.12
N GLN A 265 -10.32 4.75 -12.13
CA GLN A 265 -9.77 4.21 -13.38
C GLN A 265 -8.80 5.18 -14.07
N SER A 266 -9.04 6.50 -13.99
CA SER A 266 -8.17 7.53 -14.57
C SER A 266 -6.99 7.87 -13.66
N TYR A 267 -7.14 7.67 -12.34
CA TYR A 267 -6.08 7.86 -11.36
C TYR A 267 -5.03 6.73 -11.43
N LYS A 268 -5.48 5.50 -11.69
CA LYS A 268 -4.62 4.31 -11.79
C LYS A 268 -3.58 4.45 -12.89
N GLY A 269 -2.30 4.33 -12.54
CA GLY A 269 -1.18 4.44 -13.48
C GLY A 269 -0.88 5.86 -13.97
N ALA A 270 -1.57 6.89 -13.44
CA ALA A 270 -1.36 8.28 -13.85
C ALA A 270 -0.10 8.93 -13.23
N GLN A 271 0.51 8.28 -12.24
CA GLN A 271 1.75 8.74 -11.59
C GLN A 271 1.71 10.20 -11.15
N ILE A 272 0.62 10.61 -10.50
CA ILE A 272 0.38 12.01 -10.10
C ILE A 272 1.07 12.31 -8.76
N LEU A 273 2.34 11.94 -8.71
CA LEU A 273 3.20 11.96 -7.54
C LEU A 273 4.56 12.46 -8.02
N SER A 274 5.25 13.26 -7.21
CA SER A 274 6.67 13.55 -7.43
C SER A 274 7.52 12.75 -6.46
N LEU A 275 8.71 12.37 -6.93
CA LEU A 275 9.72 11.71 -6.13
C LEU A 275 10.78 12.71 -5.68
N HIS A 276 11.23 12.61 -4.44
CA HIS A 276 12.36 13.40 -3.94
C HIS A 276 13.72 12.83 -4.42
N SER A 277 13.73 11.70 -5.09
CA SER A 277 14.98 11.01 -5.42
C SER A 277 14.91 10.27 -6.74
N GLU A 278 16.06 9.89 -7.28
CA GLU A 278 16.18 9.02 -8.45
C GLU A 278 15.93 7.56 -8.05
N VAL A 279 14.90 7.36 -7.22
CA VAL A 279 14.44 6.04 -6.84
C VAL A 279 13.72 5.48 -8.06
N VAL A 280 14.52 4.71 -8.79
CA VAL A 280 14.19 3.63 -9.73
C VAL A 280 13.68 4.01 -11.13
N GLU A 281 14.64 4.13 -12.07
CA GLU A 281 14.43 3.92 -13.52
C GLU A 281 13.74 2.59 -13.88
N ARG A 282 13.57 1.67 -12.92
CA ARG A 282 12.99 0.33 -13.11
C ARG A 282 11.59 0.17 -12.51
N CYS A 283 11.29 0.82 -11.38
CA CYS A 283 10.02 0.66 -10.66
C CYS A 283 9.09 1.87 -10.74
N PHE A 284 9.60 3.07 -11.06
CA PHE A 284 8.81 4.31 -11.07
C PHE A 284 9.16 5.16 -12.32
N ILE A 285 9.11 4.54 -13.50
CA ILE A 285 9.46 5.13 -14.79
C ILE A 285 8.48 6.25 -15.12
N GLY A 286 8.99 7.45 -15.40
CA GLY A 286 8.18 8.61 -15.82
C GLY A 286 7.80 9.56 -14.69
N THR A 287 8.10 9.21 -13.44
CA THR A 287 7.86 10.07 -12.29
C THR A 287 8.84 11.23 -12.25
N ALA A 288 8.33 12.45 -12.06
CA ALA A 288 9.17 13.63 -11.92
C ALA A 288 10.00 13.55 -10.63
N SER A 289 11.32 13.66 -10.74
CA SER A 289 12.25 13.71 -9.61
C SER A 289 12.84 15.11 -9.46
N CYS A 290 12.69 15.70 -8.26
CA CYS A 290 13.12 17.08 -8.00
C CYS A 290 14.52 17.20 -7.39
N VAL A 291 15.02 16.15 -6.72
CA VAL A 291 16.32 16.14 -6.04
C VAL A 291 17.07 14.85 -6.41
N GLN A 292 18.34 14.99 -6.77
CA GLN A 292 19.22 13.85 -7.08
C GLN A 292 19.87 13.34 -5.79
N GLY A 293 20.00 12.02 -5.63
CA GLY A 293 20.91 11.50 -4.60
C GLY A 293 20.58 10.14 -3.97
N THR A 294 19.33 9.66 -4.03
CA THR A 294 18.99 8.38 -3.40
C THR A 294 18.90 7.26 -4.44
N THR A 295 19.72 6.23 -4.29
CA THR A 295 19.65 4.99 -5.08
C THR A 295 18.61 4.04 -4.49
N PHE A 296 18.36 2.92 -5.19
CA PHE A 296 17.53 1.81 -4.71
C PHE A 296 18.00 1.21 -3.38
N ASP A 297 19.23 1.50 -2.96
CA ASP A 297 19.82 0.94 -1.76
C ASP A 297 19.23 1.54 -0.48
N LEU A 298 18.90 2.84 -0.45
CA LEU A 298 18.38 3.46 0.78
C LEU A 298 17.00 2.90 1.17
N PRO A 299 15.98 2.84 0.28
CA PRO A 299 14.70 2.26 0.68
C PRO A 299 14.81 0.76 1.02
N ALA A 300 15.76 0.06 0.40
CA ALA A 300 16.03 -1.33 0.75
C ALA A 300 16.67 -1.45 2.15
N LEU A 301 17.60 -0.56 2.50
CA LEU A 301 18.16 -0.47 3.86
C LEU A 301 17.08 -0.13 4.89
N ASP A 302 16.23 0.85 4.62
CA ASP A 302 15.10 1.21 5.48
C ASP A 302 14.20 0.00 5.74
N ALA A 303 13.91 -0.81 4.71
CA ALA A 303 13.14 -2.05 4.85
C ALA A 303 13.82 -3.09 5.75
N PHE A 304 15.15 -3.21 5.71
CA PHE A 304 15.91 -4.07 6.62
C PHE A 304 15.91 -3.53 8.05
N GLU A 305 16.06 -2.22 8.24
CA GLU A 305 16.05 -1.58 9.57
C GLU A 305 14.67 -1.67 10.24
N LEU A 306 13.59 -1.47 9.47
CA LEU A 306 12.23 -1.70 9.95
C LEU A 306 12.03 -3.17 10.33
N HIS A 307 12.51 -4.12 9.51
CA HIS A 307 12.46 -5.55 9.85
C HIS A 307 13.18 -5.89 11.16
N GLU A 308 14.37 -5.31 11.40
CA GLU A 308 15.10 -5.46 12.67
C GLU A 308 14.32 -4.92 13.87
N CYS A 309 13.47 -3.90 13.71
CA CYS A 309 12.62 -3.41 14.80
C CYS A 309 11.62 -4.48 15.27
N GLY A 310 11.14 -5.33 14.37
CA GLY A 310 10.21 -6.43 14.71
C GLY A 310 10.89 -7.73 15.13
N TRP A 311 12.04 -8.04 14.52
CA TRP A 311 12.86 -9.22 14.82
C TRP A 311 14.32 -8.83 15.06
N PRO A 312 14.62 -8.25 16.23
CA PRO A 312 15.95 -7.74 16.50
C PRO A 312 16.97 -8.88 16.61
N THR A 313 18.11 -8.74 15.92
CA THR A 313 19.21 -9.70 15.97
C THR A 313 19.88 -9.76 17.35
N GLN A 314 19.79 -8.67 18.13
CA GLN A 314 20.24 -8.61 19.53
C GLN A 314 19.06 -8.26 20.44
N GLU A 315 18.90 -8.99 21.55
CA GLU A 315 17.88 -8.69 22.57
C GLU A 315 18.10 -7.29 23.15
N THR A 316 17.40 -6.32 22.58
CA THR A 316 17.37 -4.95 23.09
C THR A 316 16.14 -4.85 23.98
N ILE A 317 16.30 -4.35 25.22
CA ILE A 317 15.18 -4.09 26.12
C ILE A 317 14.43 -2.86 25.59
N LEU A 318 13.59 -3.06 24.58
CA LEU A 318 12.67 -2.05 24.10
C LEU A 318 11.48 -1.99 25.07
N PRO A 319 11.00 -0.78 25.44
CA PRO A 319 9.76 -0.67 26.21
C PRO A 319 8.62 -1.37 25.45
N ALA A 320 7.75 -2.08 26.16
CA ALA A 320 6.60 -2.80 25.58
C ALA A 320 5.48 -1.87 25.10
N ARG A 321 5.82 -0.88 24.28
CA ARG A 321 4.94 0.12 23.67
C ARG A 321 5.35 0.30 22.21
N MET A 322 4.37 0.49 21.33
CA MET A 322 4.65 0.88 19.95
C MET A 322 5.38 2.22 19.93
N PRO A 323 6.34 2.42 19.00
CA PRO A 323 7.03 3.68 18.86
C PRO A 323 6.03 4.82 18.59
N GLU A 324 6.25 5.97 19.22
CA GLU A 324 5.59 7.21 18.80
C GLU A 324 6.45 7.84 17.71
N SER A 325 5.89 8.09 16.52
CA SER A 325 6.65 8.67 15.39
C SER A 325 7.28 10.03 15.72
N GLY A 326 6.79 10.72 16.76
CA GLY A 326 7.22 12.08 17.08
C GLY A 326 6.74 13.12 16.06
N GLU A 327 6.04 12.67 15.02
CA GLU A 327 5.49 13.49 13.96
C GLU A 327 4.15 14.08 14.40
N TYR A 328 3.99 15.37 14.15
CA TYR A 328 2.76 16.11 14.36
C TYR A 328 2.18 16.41 12.98
N HIS A 329 1.05 15.79 12.65
CA HIS A 329 0.26 16.10 11.46
C HIS A 329 -0.61 17.33 11.71
#